data_AF-A0A851GSP1-F1
#
_entry.id   AF-A0A851GSP1-F1
#
_cell.length_a   1.000
_cell.length_b   1.000
_cell.length_c   1.000
_cell.angle_alpha   90.00
_cell.angle_beta   90.00
_cell.angle_gamma   90.00
#
_symmetry.space_group_name_H-M   'P 1'
#
loop_
_entity.id
_entity.type
_entity.pdbx_description
1 polymer ?
#
loop_
_entity_poly.entity_id
_entity_poly.type
_entity_poly.pdbx_seq_one_letter_code
_entity_poly.pdbx_strand_id
1 'polypeptide(L)'
;MKHIAIIVLSALIYGCGMIEPSPRQLKAQIWLPDMISGKRLTLLDDDMMMSLAFADSGDFVAATIGEKGGWIASPGMIWGISSDGRLLLKSDKDTVMHELTLLEYTNKLIVVRRGKDIETYKVGKYN
;
A
#
# COMPACT_ATOMS: atom_id res chain seq x y z
N MET A 1 -17.72 21.99 -59.13
CA MET A 1 -18.21 21.99 -57.73
C MET A 1 -17.87 20.63 -57.13
N LYS A 2 -17.28 20.63 -55.92
CA LYS A 2 -16.54 19.51 -55.33
C LYS A 2 -17.47 18.32 -55.03
N HIS A 3 -17.14 17.14 -55.56
CA HIS A 3 -17.70 15.87 -55.11
C HIS A 3 -17.06 15.48 -53.78
N ILE A 4 -17.86 15.37 -52.72
CA ILE A 4 -17.42 14.73 -51.47
C ILE A 4 -18.11 13.38 -51.42
N ALA A 5 -17.34 12.34 -51.75
CA ALA A 5 -17.67 10.97 -51.44
C ALA A 5 -17.44 10.76 -49.93
N ILE A 6 -18.51 10.55 -49.16
CA ILE A 6 -18.38 10.08 -47.78
C ILE A 6 -18.33 8.56 -47.85
N ILE A 7 -17.16 8.04 -47.56
CA ILE A 7 -16.87 6.61 -47.45
C ILE A 7 -17.64 6.06 -46.24
N VAL A 8 -18.51 5.09 -46.50
CA VAL A 8 -19.03 4.15 -45.51
C VAL A 8 -17.86 3.23 -45.13
N LEU A 9 -17.45 3.23 -43.86
CA LEU A 9 -16.62 2.16 -43.31
C LEU A 9 -17.26 1.61 -42.03
N SER A 10 -18.19 0.68 -42.22
CA SER A 10 -18.66 -0.23 -41.19
C SER A 10 -17.57 -1.28 -40.95
N ALA A 11 -16.70 -1.04 -39.96
CA ALA A 11 -15.77 -2.06 -39.50
C ALA A 11 -16.40 -2.84 -38.33
N LEU A 12 -16.77 -4.07 -38.62
CA LEU A 12 -17.01 -5.13 -37.65
C LEU A 12 -15.83 -5.18 -36.65
N ILE A 13 -16.09 -4.91 -35.38
CA ILE A 13 -15.26 -5.41 -34.27
C ILE A 13 -16.19 -6.11 -33.29
N TYR A 14 -16.84 -7.18 -33.76
CA TYR A 14 -17.36 -8.23 -32.88
C TYR A 14 -16.23 -9.25 -32.74
N GLY A 15 -15.51 -9.21 -31.62
CA GLY A 15 -14.51 -10.24 -31.29
C GLY A 15 -13.13 -9.77 -30.86
N CYS A 16 -13.00 -8.64 -30.15
CA CYS A 16 -11.95 -8.59 -29.13
C CYS A 16 -12.64 -8.92 -27.82
N GLY A 17 -12.50 -10.17 -27.38
CA GLY A 17 -12.89 -10.55 -26.03
C GLY A 17 -12.36 -9.49 -25.08
N MET A 18 -13.26 -8.97 -24.25
CA MET A 18 -12.87 -8.27 -23.04
C MET A 18 -12.08 -9.30 -22.22
N ILE A 19 -10.78 -9.37 -22.46
CA ILE A 19 -9.85 -9.91 -21.48
C ILE A 19 -9.94 -8.88 -20.36
N GLU A 20 -10.91 -9.06 -19.47
CA GLU A 20 -10.80 -8.48 -18.14
C GLU A 20 -9.38 -8.84 -17.68
N PRO A 21 -8.52 -7.86 -17.38
CA PRO A 21 -7.20 -8.17 -16.88
C PRO A 21 -7.44 -9.05 -15.66
N SER A 22 -7.04 -10.34 -15.76
CA SER A 22 -7.24 -11.28 -14.66
C SER A 22 -6.69 -10.60 -13.41
N PRO A 23 -7.41 -10.61 -12.27
CA PRO A 23 -6.96 -9.93 -11.07
C PRO A 23 -5.50 -10.29 -10.85
N ARG A 24 -4.60 -9.31 -10.92
CA ARG A 24 -3.17 -9.55 -10.73
C ARG A 24 -3.05 -10.21 -9.37
N GLN A 25 -2.80 -11.51 -9.34
CA GLN A 25 -2.68 -12.26 -8.09
C GLN A 25 -1.37 -11.81 -7.43
N LEU A 26 -1.48 -10.84 -6.52
CA LEU A 26 -0.33 -10.35 -5.76
C LEU A 26 0.13 -11.48 -4.84
N LYS A 27 1.37 -11.91 -5.04
CA LYS A 27 2.01 -12.94 -4.22
C LYS A 27 2.62 -12.30 -2.97
N ALA A 28 2.56 -13.01 -1.85
CA ALA A 28 3.22 -12.58 -0.63
C ALA A 28 4.74 -12.54 -0.84
N GLN A 29 5.36 -11.49 -0.34
CA GLN A 29 6.80 -11.23 -0.38
C GLN A 29 7.33 -11.04 1.05
N ILE A 30 8.65 -11.15 1.21
CA ILE A 30 9.33 -10.99 2.49
C ILE A 30 9.72 -9.53 2.67
N TRP A 31 9.40 -8.96 3.83
CA TRP A 31 9.91 -7.65 4.22
C TRP A 31 11.42 -7.68 4.46
N LEU A 32 12.10 -6.64 4.03
CA LEU A 32 13.51 -6.38 4.37
C LEU A 32 13.61 -5.05 5.16
N PRO A 33 14.52 -4.94 6.14
CA PRO A 33 14.69 -3.71 6.93
C PRO A 33 14.87 -2.44 6.10
N ASP A 34 15.68 -2.49 5.03
CA ASP A 34 15.96 -1.36 4.13
C ASP A 34 14.73 -0.87 3.34
N MET A 35 13.66 -1.67 3.28
CA MET A 35 12.39 -1.26 2.69
C MET A 35 11.66 -0.22 3.53
N ILE A 36 11.92 -0.13 4.84
CA ILE A 36 11.18 0.70 5.80
C ILE A 36 12.05 1.59 6.69
N SER A 37 13.28 1.19 7.03
CA SER A 37 14.17 2.02 7.85
C SER A 37 14.34 3.42 7.24
N GLY A 38 14.17 4.45 8.07
CA GLY A 38 14.27 5.85 7.66
C GLY A 38 13.15 6.34 6.74
N LYS A 39 12.03 5.61 6.64
CA LYS A 39 10.90 5.95 5.76
C LYS A 39 9.63 6.26 6.55
N ARG A 40 8.75 7.00 5.88
CA ARG A 40 7.37 7.25 6.30
C ARG A 40 6.42 6.57 5.32
N LEU A 41 5.49 5.79 5.85
CA LEU A 41 4.41 5.17 5.10
C LEU A 41 3.12 5.93 5.40
N THR A 42 2.45 6.45 4.38
CA THR A 42 1.16 7.14 4.51
C THR A 42 0.11 6.35 3.77
N LEU A 43 -0.92 5.90 4.48
CA LEU A 43 -2.03 5.15 3.91
C LEU A 43 -2.78 6.00 2.87
N LEU A 44 -3.03 5.38 1.72
CA LEU A 44 -3.88 5.90 0.66
C LEU A 44 -5.27 5.27 0.80
N ASP A 45 -6.08 5.90 1.63
CA ASP A 45 -7.48 5.54 1.89
C ASP A 45 -8.29 6.84 1.91
N ASP A 46 -9.57 6.81 1.55
CA ASP A 46 -10.40 8.01 1.47
C ASP A 46 -10.94 8.44 2.83
N ASP A 47 -11.21 7.48 3.72
CA ASP A 47 -11.89 7.70 5.00
C ASP A 47 -10.91 7.68 6.19
N MET A 48 -9.87 6.86 6.08
CA MET A 48 -8.90 6.65 7.14
C MET A 48 -7.60 7.44 6.91
N MET A 49 -7.00 7.86 8.02
CA MET A 49 -5.64 8.37 8.05
C MET A 49 -4.77 7.41 8.85
N MET A 50 -3.72 6.92 8.21
CA MET A 50 -2.63 6.25 8.90
C MET A 50 -1.29 6.76 8.38
N SER A 51 -0.41 7.14 9.28
CA SER A 51 0.98 7.47 8.98
C SER A 51 1.88 6.69 9.93
N LEU A 52 2.86 5.98 9.39
CA LEU A 52 3.86 5.20 10.13
C LEU A 52 5.24 5.71 9.76
N ALA A 53 5.95 6.32 10.69
CA ALA A 53 7.29 6.84 10.48
C ALA A 53 8.30 5.95 11.22
N PHE A 54 9.14 5.26 10.47
CA PHE A 54 10.14 4.31 10.95
C PHE A 54 11.48 5.03 11.11
N ALA A 55 12.05 4.99 12.31
CA ALA A 55 13.36 5.56 12.55
C ALA A 55 14.44 4.90 11.67
N ASP A 56 15.51 5.65 11.36
CA ASP A 56 16.64 5.14 10.57
C ASP A 56 17.46 4.10 11.36
N SER A 57 17.50 4.27 12.68
CA SER A 57 18.12 3.34 13.63
C SER A 57 17.14 2.95 14.72
N GLY A 58 17.22 1.70 15.17
CA GLY A 58 16.34 1.16 16.20
C GLY A 58 15.00 0.67 15.64
N ASP A 59 14.09 0.36 16.55
CA ASP A 59 12.84 -0.32 16.28
C ASP A 59 11.62 0.57 16.51
N PHE A 60 11.81 1.87 16.77
CA PHE A 60 10.71 2.79 17.03
C PHE A 60 9.92 3.19 15.78
N VAL A 61 8.60 3.28 15.93
CA VAL A 61 7.66 3.81 14.93
C VAL A 61 6.81 4.90 15.57
N ALA A 62 6.92 6.12 15.04
CA ALA A 62 5.96 7.17 15.32
C ALA A 62 4.72 6.96 14.43
N ALA A 63 3.57 6.73 15.04
CA ALA A 63 2.34 6.46 14.31
C ALA A 63 1.26 7.50 14.56
N THR A 64 0.46 7.73 13.54
CA THR A 64 -0.78 8.51 13.61
C THR A 64 -1.88 7.68 12.97
N ILE A 65 -2.99 7.46 13.67
CA ILE A 65 -4.09 6.60 13.22
C ILE A 65 -5.42 7.26 13.59
N GLY A 66 -6.36 7.34 12.66
CA GLY A 66 -7.70 7.86 12.92
C GLY A 66 -8.53 8.02 11.67
N GLU A 67 -9.73 8.57 11.83
CA GLU A 67 -10.62 8.95 10.73
C GLU A 67 -10.29 10.36 10.23
N LYS A 68 -10.36 10.59 8.92
CA LYS A 68 -10.15 11.93 8.37
C LYS A 68 -11.27 12.88 8.79
N GLY A 69 -10.91 13.99 9.41
CA GLY A 69 -11.86 14.94 9.98
C GLY A 69 -12.47 14.51 11.31
N GLY A 70 -12.06 13.34 11.83
CA GLY A 70 -12.53 12.79 13.09
C GLY A 70 -11.44 12.75 14.16
N TRP A 71 -11.59 11.80 15.08
CA TRP A 71 -10.64 11.59 16.17
C TRP A 71 -9.36 10.92 15.64
N ILE A 72 -8.21 11.40 16.14
CA ILE A 72 -6.88 10.93 15.75
C ILE A 72 -6.09 10.56 17.01
N ALA A 73 -5.49 9.38 16.99
CA ALA A 73 -4.53 8.90 17.98
C ALA A 73 -3.10 8.98 17.45
N SER A 74 -2.12 9.09 18.35
CA SER A 74 -0.70 9.01 18.02
C SER A 74 0.04 8.04 18.94
N PRO A 75 -0.17 6.72 18.78
CA PRO A 75 0.51 5.73 19.62
C PRO A 75 2.00 5.66 19.25
N GLY A 76 2.85 5.48 20.26
CA GLY A 76 4.21 5.00 20.06
C GLY A 76 4.18 3.49 19.80
N MET A 77 4.88 3.04 18.77
CA MET A 77 4.96 1.62 18.41
C MET A 77 6.42 1.18 18.22
N ILE A 78 6.62 -0.13 18.25
CA ILE A 78 7.87 -0.81 17.93
C ILE A 78 7.64 -1.69 16.71
N TRP A 79 8.63 -1.83 15.83
CA TRP A 79 8.54 -2.71 14.66
C TRP A 79 9.54 -3.86 14.69
N GLY A 80 9.20 -4.93 13.99
CA GLY A 80 10.11 -6.05 13.72
C GLY A 80 9.64 -6.87 12.54
N ILE A 81 10.47 -7.81 12.08
CA ILE A 81 10.10 -8.75 11.02
C ILE A 81 10.04 -10.14 11.63
N SER A 82 8.91 -10.82 11.46
CA SER A 82 8.71 -12.20 11.92
C SER A 82 9.60 -13.18 11.15
N SER A 83 9.73 -14.40 11.67
CA SER A 83 10.47 -15.48 11.01
C SER A 83 9.91 -15.87 9.63
N ASP A 84 8.62 -15.62 9.39
CA ASP A 84 7.95 -15.84 8.10
C ASP A 84 7.94 -14.60 7.19
N GLY A 85 8.65 -13.53 7.58
CA GLY A 85 8.89 -12.36 6.73
C GLY A 85 7.78 -11.30 6.74
N ARG A 86 6.85 -11.35 7.70
CA ARG A 86 5.81 -10.32 7.89
C ARG A 86 6.34 -9.18 8.76
N LEU A 87 5.89 -7.95 8.48
CA LEU A 87 6.18 -6.79 9.31
C LEU A 87 5.20 -6.78 10.49
N LEU A 88 5.75 -6.76 11.69
CA LEU A 88 5.01 -6.68 12.94
C LEU A 88 5.10 -5.25 13.48
N LEU A 89 3.96 -4.64 13.77
CA LEU A 89 3.88 -3.41 14.57
C LEU A 89 3.35 -3.79 15.95
N LYS A 90 4.08 -3.41 16.98
CA LYS A 90 3.86 -3.80 18.37
C LYS A 90 3.72 -2.58 19.26
N SER A 91 3.05 -2.75 20.39
CA SER A 91 3.13 -1.78 21.48
C SER A 91 4.48 -1.84 22.18
N ASP A 92 4.74 -0.87 23.05
CA ASP A 92 5.88 -0.83 23.98
C ASP A 92 5.96 -2.05 24.92
N LYS A 93 4.86 -2.77 25.13
CA LYS A 93 4.77 -4.02 25.91
C LYS A 93 4.94 -5.28 25.05
N ASP A 94 5.52 -5.15 23.86
CA ASP A 94 5.76 -6.23 22.89
C ASP A 94 4.47 -6.97 22.43
N THR A 95 3.30 -6.34 22.60
CA THR A 95 2.03 -6.91 22.11
C THR A 95 1.85 -6.56 20.64
N VAL A 96 1.69 -7.57 19.78
CA VAL A 96 1.46 -7.37 18.34
C VAL A 96 0.11 -6.68 18.12
N MET A 97 0.14 -5.49 17.51
CA MET A 97 -1.04 -4.69 17.19
C MET A 97 -1.44 -4.88 15.73
N HIS A 98 -0.45 -4.94 14.82
CA HIS A 98 -0.68 -5.15 13.40
C HIS A 98 0.34 -6.11 12.80
N GLU A 99 -0.13 -6.94 11.88
CA GLU A 99 0.70 -7.80 11.04
C GLU A 99 0.48 -7.41 9.58
N LEU A 100 1.55 -7.05 8.88
CA LEU A 100 1.51 -6.59 7.50
C LEU A 100 2.26 -7.58 6.60
N THR A 101 1.53 -8.25 5.72
CA THR A 101 2.13 -9.10 4.69
C THR A 101 2.42 -8.26 3.46
N LEU A 102 3.67 -8.24 2.98
CA LEU A 102 4.04 -7.50 1.79
C LEU A 102 3.46 -8.16 0.54
N LEU A 103 2.81 -7.38 -0.32
CA LEU A 103 2.26 -7.83 -1.60
C LEU A 103 2.97 -7.19 -2.79
N GLU A 104 3.30 -5.90 -2.70
CA GLU A 104 4.04 -5.16 -3.72
C GLU A 104 4.91 -4.08 -3.07
N TYR A 105 6.13 -3.89 -3.58
CA TYR A 105 7.05 -2.85 -3.14
C TYR A 105 7.67 -2.14 -4.33
N THR A 106 7.61 -0.81 -4.30
CA THR A 106 8.32 0.08 -5.22
C THR A 106 8.97 1.22 -4.43
N ASN A 107 9.74 2.07 -5.09
CA ASN A 107 10.32 3.26 -4.46
C ASN A 107 9.29 4.34 -4.06
N LYS A 108 8.02 4.22 -4.48
CA LYS A 108 6.96 5.21 -4.22
C LYS A 108 5.78 4.65 -3.44
N LEU A 109 5.51 3.36 -3.59
CA LEU A 109 4.32 2.69 -3.06
C LEU A 109 4.68 1.34 -2.45
N ILE A 110 3.96 0.99 -1.39
CA ILE A 110 3.92 -0.35 -0.80
C ILE A 110 2.47 -0.80 -0.75
N VAL A 111 2.20 -2.02 -1.22
CA VAL A 111 0.90 -2.67 -1.05
C VAL A 111 1.07 -3.81 -0.06
N VAL A 112 0.21 -3.83 0.96
CA VAL A 112 0.26 -4.82 2.04
C VAL A 112 -1.11 -5.44 2.25
N ARG A 113 -1.13 -6.62 2.87
CA ARG A 113 -2.33 -7.20 3.46
C ARG A 113 -2.27 -7.08 4.98
N ARG A 114 -3.33 -6.52 5.57
CA ARG A 114 -3.56 -6.46 7.02
C ARG A 114 -4.86 -7.19 7.34
N GLY A 115 -4.75 -8.41 7.88
CA GLY A 115 -5.93 -9.28 8.03
C GLY A 115 -6.54 -9.63 6.67
N LYS A 116 -7.78 -9.17 6.42
CA LYS A 116 -8.49 -9.37 5.14
C LYS A 116 -8.33 -8.20 4.18
N ASP A 117 -7.85 -7.06 4.66
CA ASP A 117 -7.83 -5.81 3.90
C ASP A 117 -6.51 -5.69 3.14
N ILE A 118 -6.60 -5.09 1.94
CA ILE A 118 -5.44 -4.71 1.14
C ILE A 118 -5.29 -3.20 1.25
N GLU A 119 -4.12 -2.77 1.71
CA GLU A 119 -3.82 -1.38 1.97
C GLU A 119 -2.66 -0.93 1.09
N THR A 120 -2.76 0.28 0.58
CA THR A 120 -1.68 0.89 -0.21
C THR A 120 -1.11 2.07 0.55
N TYR A 121 0.20 2.10 0.69
CA TYR A 121 0.93 3.16 1.36
C TYR A 121 1.80 3.89 0.37
N LYS A 122 1.80 5.22 0.44
CA LYS A 122 2.83 6.06 -0.17
C LYS A 122 4.08 6.07 0.69
N VAL A 123 5.23 5.90 0.05
CA VAL A 123 6.56 5.97 0.68
C VAL A 123 7.09 7.39 0.63
N GLY A 124 7.49 7.91 1.78
CA GLY A 124 8.18 9.18 1.97
C GLY A 124 9.41 9.04 2.86
N LYS A 125 10.10 10.16 3.11
CA LYS A 125 11.24 10.21 4.03
C LYS A 125 10.78 10.38 5.48
N TYR A 126 11.54 9.82 6.41
CA TYR A 126 11.46 10.13 7.83
C TYR A 126 12.05 11.54 8.05
N ASN A 127 11.17 12.54 8.26
CA ASN A 127 11.55 13.91 8.63
C ASN A 127 11.36 14.10 10.12
#